data_AF-A0A2M8EGS8-F1
#
_entry.id   AF-A0A2M8EGS8-F1
#
_cell.length_a   1.000
_cell.length_b   1.000
_cell.length_c   1.000
_cell.angle_alpha   90.00
_cell.angle_beta   90.00
_cell.angle_gamma   90.00
#
_symmetry.space_group_name_H-M   'P 1'
#
loop_
_entity.id
_entity.type
_entity.pdbx_description
1 polymer ?
#
loop_
_entity_poly.entity_id
_entity_poly.type
_entity_poly.pdbx_seq_one_letter_code
_entity_poly.pdbx_strand_id
1 'polypeptide(L)'
;HGQTRYNMKSRFFDELPEEALKWITPKNQGYGRSGSSSDATYSGAAHAYYAGARGQFGTDYSKYTAPPVPVQKAPPSGLQLKQKVFHAKFGEGTVTALEGNGDDARAQINFPRHGVKWLALAVAKLTPVP
;
A
#
# COMPACT_ATOMS: atom_id res chain seq x y z
N HIS A 1 41.96 -1.70 2.10
CA HIS A 1 41.04 -2.82 2.38
C HIS A 1 39.74 -2.26 2.95
N GLY A 2 38.63 -2.34 2.18
CA GLY A 2 37.30 -1.94 2.66
C GLY A 2 36.57 -3.16 3.23
N GLN A 3 36.25 -3.14 4.51
CA GLN A 3 35.50 -4.23 5.15
C GLN A 3 34.00 -3.90 5.05
N THR A 4 33.25 -4.72 4.33
CA THR A 4 31.78 -4.61 4.28
C THR A 4 31.21 -5.13 5.60
N ARG A 5 30.51 -4.26 6.33
CA ARG A 5 29.74 -4.63 7.52
C ARG A 5 28.27 -4.74 7.15
N TYR A 6 27.65 -5.86 7.49
CA TYR A 6 26.21 -6.04 7.38
C TYR A 6 25.51 -5.52 8.64
N ASN A 7 24.37 -4.83 8.45
CA ASN A 7 23.52 -4.39 9.55
C ASN A 7 22.69 -5.56 10.09
N MET A 8 22.53 -5.64 11.41
CA MET A 8 21.63 -6.62 12.02
C MET A 8 20.17 -6.35 11.63
N LYS A 9 19.37 -7.43 11.52
CA LYS A 9 17.94 -7.32 11.24
C LYS A 9 17.25 -6.45 12.30
N SER A 10 16.37 -5.54 11.86
CA SER A 10 15.63 -4.65 12.77
C SER A 10 14.77 -5.46 13.73
N ARG A 11 14.80 -5.13 15.02
CA ARG A 11 13.93 -5.74 16.05
C ARG A 11 12.45 -5.44 15.83
N PHE A 12 12.15 -4.46 14.97
CA PHE A 12 10.79 -4.07 14.57
C PHE A 12 9.97 -5.25 14.03
N PHE A 13 10.60 -6.22 13.35
CA PHE A 13 9.88 -7.38 12.82
C PHE A 13 9.34 -8.32 13.89
N ASP A 14 9.95 -8.34 15.09
CA ASP A 14 9.54 -9.21 16.18
C ASP A 14 8.44 -8.56 17.06
N GLU A 15 8.22 -7.24 16.94
CA GLU A 15 7.27 -6.45 17.75
C GLU A 15 5.97 -6.11 16.99
N LEU A 16 5.87 -6.44 15.69
CA LEU A 16 4.67 -6.17 14.91
C LEU A 16 3.58 -7.22 15.22
N PRO A 17 2.32 -6.78 15.44
CA PRO A 17 1.20 -7.71 15.58
C PRO A 17 1.05 -8.56 14.31
N GLU A 18 0.75 -9.85 14.45
CA GLU A 18 0.67 -10.81 13.32
C GLU A 18 -0.34 -10.38 12.24
N GLU A 19 -1.37 -9.63 12.61
CA GLU A 19 -2.36 -9.08 11.69
C GLU A 19 -1.78 -8.02 10.72
N ALA A 20 -0.66 -7.39 11.07
CA ALA A 20 0.07 -6.45 10.22
C ALA A 20 1.08 -7.13 9.28
N LEU A 21 1.26 -8.45 9.39
CA LEU A 21 2.23 -9.24 8.61
C LEU A 21 1.52 -10.05 7.51
N LYS A 22 1.66 -9.61 6.26
CA LYS A 22 1.16 -10.35 5.09
C LYS A 22 2.27 -11.18 4.45
N TRP A 23 2.20 -12.49 4.60
CA TRP A 23 3.12 -13.43 3.96
C TRP A 23 2.85 -13.51 2.45
N ILE A 24 3.85 -13.17 1.64
CA ILE A 24 3.75 -13.14 0.16
C ILE A 24 3.92 -14.55 -0.44
N THR A 25 4.57 -15.47 0.27
CA THR A 25 4.75 -16.86 -0.18
C THR A 25 3.85 -17.81 0.61
N PRO A 26 2.92 -18.55 -0.04
CA PRO A 26 2.09 -19.53 0.65
C PRO A 26 2.96 -20.68 1.19
N LYS A 27 2.79 -21.02 2.47
CA LYS A 27 3.62 -21.95 3.25
C LYS A 27 3.44 -23.44 2.89
N ASN A 28 2.59 -23.78 1.91
CA ASN A 28 2.33 -25.16 1.51
C ASN A 28 2.27 -25.27 -0.02
N GLN A 29 3.39 -25.63 -0.64
CA GLN A 29 3.37 -26.29 -1.93
C GLN A 29 3.73 -27.75 -1.67
N GLY A 30 2.69 -28.54 -1.39
CA GLY A 30 2.80 -29.98 -1.21
C GLY A 30 3.37 -30.63 -2.46
N TYR A 31 4.65 -30.98 -2.39
CA TYR A 31 5.24 -32.05 -3.18
C TYR A 31 4.57 -33.35 -2.69
N GLY A 32 3.58 -33.85 -3.42
CA GLY A 32 2.76 -34.96 -2.92
C GLY A 32 1.84 -35.55 -3.98
N ARG A 33 2.30 -36.67 -4.53
CA ARG A 33 1.60 -37.63 -5.39
C ARG A 33 0.38 -38.25 -4.70
N SER A 34 -0.58 -38.66 -5.54
CA SER A 34 -1.60 -39.71 -5.33
C SER A 34 -2.95 -39.28 -4.72
N GLY A 35 -4.03 -39.69 -5.40
CA GLY A 35 -5.39 -39.66 -4.89
C GLY A 35 -6.42 -39.93 -5.99
N SER A 36 -6.68 -41.21 -6.27
CA SER A 36 -7.73 -41.68 -7.18
C SER A 36 -9.12 -41.11 -6.90
N SER A 37 -9.90 -41.05 -7.99
CA SER A 37 -11.34 -41.32 -8.14
C SER A 37 -12.40 -40.32 -7.62
N SER A 38 -13.02 -39.63 -8.57
CA SER A 38 -14.46 -39.29 -8.75
C SER A 38 -14.48 -37.99 -9.58
N ASP A 39 -14.67 -38.03 -10.89
CA ASP A 39 -15.97 -38.23 -11.51
C ASP A 39 -15.81 -38.75 -12.94
N ALA A 40 -16.39 -39.92 -13.19
CA ALA A 40 -16.57 -40.45 -14.53
C ALA A 40 -17.67 -39.64 -15.24
N THR A 41 -17.28 -38.64 -16.03
CA THR A 41 -18.19 -38.06 -17.01
C THR A 41 -18.34 -39.07 -18.15
N TYR A 42 -19.53 -39.67 -18.22
CA TYR A 42 -19.97 -40.57 -19.27
C TYR A 42 -19.79 -39.92 -20.64
N SER A 43 -18.70 -40.27 -21.33
CA SER A 43 -18.46 -39.91 -22.72
C SER A 43 -19.39 -40.72 -23.62
N GLY A 44 -20.58 -40.19 -23.88
CA GLY A 44 -21.45 -40.62 -24.96
C GLY A 44 -20.86 -40.18 -26.31
N ALA A 45 -20.45 -41.16 -27.12
CA ALA A 45 -19.98 -40.95 -28.47
C ALA A 45 -21.15 -40.61 -29.41
N ALA A 46 -20.97 -39.61 -30.28
CA ALA A 46 -21.73 -39.49 -31.53
C ALA A 46 -20.83 -38.87 -32.62
N HIS A 47 -20.87 -39.49 -33.79
CA HIS A 47 -19.88 -39.43 -34.86
C HIS A 47 -19.82 -38.11 -35.66
N ALA A 48 -18.57 -37.79 -36.04
CA ALA A 48 -18.09 -37.45 -37.38
C ALA A 48 -18.22 -36.01 -37.93
N TYR A 49 -17.37 -35.80 -38.95
CA TYR A 49 -17.20 -34.70 -39.92
C TYR A 49 -16.56 -33.39 -39.43
N TYR A 50 -15.30 -33.22 -39.86
CA TYR A 50 -14.54 -31.98 -40.10
C TYR A 50 -15.13 -30.66 -39.57
N ALA A 51 -14.54 -30.11 -38.52
CA ALA A 51 -14.42 -28.66 -38.34
C ALA A 51 -13.29 -28.37 -37.35
N GLY A 52 -12.29 -27.61 -37.80
CA GLY A 52 -11.11 -27.28 -37.01
C GLY A 52 -11.45 -26.51 -35.74
N ALA A 53 -11.01 -27.00 -34.59
CA ALA A 53 -11.00 -26.23 -33.36
C ALA A 53 -9.59 -25.64 -33.19
N ARG A 54 -9.37 -24.46 -33.79
CA ARG A 54 -8.35 -23.53 -33.27
C ARG A 54 -8.71 -23.31 -31.81
N GLY A 55 -7.88 -23.82 -30.89
CA GLY A 55 -7.99 -23.50 -29.47
C GLY A 55 -7.88 -21.99 -29.33
N GLN A 56 -9.01 -21.32 -29.14
CA GLN A 56 -9.08 -19.90 -28.88
C GLN A 56 -8.62 -19.71 -27.43
N PHE A 57 -7.31 -19.58 -27.23
CA PHE A 57 -6.75 -19.03 -25.99
C PHE A 57 -7.18 -17.55 -25.92
N GLY A 58 -8.39 -17.33 -25.44
CA GLY A 58 -8.89 -16.00 -25.11
C GLY A 58 -8.13 -15.48 -23.90
N THR A 59 -7.26 -14.49 -24.13
CA THR A 59 -6.67 -13.68 -23.07
C THR A 59 -7.75 -12.72 -22.56
N ASP A 60 -8.65 -13.24 -21.74
CA ASP A 60 -9.67 -12.46 -21.07
C ASP A 60 -9.04 -11.79 -19.83
N TYR A 61 -8.55 -10.57 -20.01
CA TYR A 61 -7.96 -9.75 -18.94
C TYR A 61 -9.02 -9.04 -18.08
N SER A 62 -10.31 -9.20 -18.42
CA SER A 62 -11.46 -8.66 -17.70
C SER A 62 -11.56 -9.13 -16.24
N LYS A 63 -10.89 -10.24 -15.90
CA LYS A 63 -10.80 -10.78 -14.53
C LYS A 63 -9.82 -10.02 -13.63
N TYR A 64 -8.92 -9.22 -14.20
CA TYR A 64 -7.93 -8.44 -13.45
C TYR A 64 -8.35 -6.98 -13.28
N THR A 65 -9.65 -6.73 -13.11
CA THR A 65 -10.09 -5.43 -12.61
C THR A 65 -9.49 -5.26 -11.22
N ALA A 66 -8.58 -4.29 -11.07
CA ALA A 66 -7.97 -4.02 -9.78
C ALA A 66 -9.09 -3.59 -8.82
N PRO A 67 -9.16 -4.12 -7.59
CA PRO A 67 -10.11 -3.62 -6.62
C PRO A 67 -9.88 -2.11 -6.45
N PRO A 68 -10.96 -1.31 -6.25
CA PRO A 68 -10.82 0.13 -6.05
C PRO A 68 -9.86 0.36 -4.89
N VAL A 69 -8.78 1.11 -5.16
CA VAL A 69 -7.84 1.54 -4.13
C VAL A 69 -8.63 2.27 -3.04
N PRO A 70 -8.48 1.89 -1.75
CA PRO A 70 -9.19 2.55 -0.67
C PRO A 70 -8.84 4.04 -0.69
N VAL A 71 -9.87 4.88 -0.71
CA VAL A 71 -9.73 6.34 -0.68
C VAL A 71 -8.92 6.68 0.57
N GLN A 72 -7.73 7.24 0.37
CA GLN A 72 -6.90 7.71 1.48
C GLN A 72 -7.73 8.71 2.29
N LYS A 73 -8.01 8.34 3.55
CA LYS A 73 -8.78 9.15 4.49
C LYS A 73 -8.16 10.54 4.53
N ALA A 74 -8.99 11.58 4.39
CA ALA A 74 -8.52 12.96 4.40
C ALA A 74 -7.61 13.21 5.61
N PRO A 75 -6.50 13.95 5.45
CA PRO A 75 -5.57 14.20 6.54
C PRO A 75 -6.30 14.80 7.74
N PRO A 76 -5.94 14.40 8.97
CA PRO A 76 -6.75 14.63 10.18
C PRO A 76 -7.01 16.11 10.50
N SER A 77 -6.24 17.03 9.93
CA SER A 77 -6.33 18.47 10.19
C SER A 77 -6.93 19.28 9.04
N GLY A 78 -7.39 18.64 7.95
CA GLY A 78 -7.85 19.34 6.75
C GLY A 78 -6.74 20.10 5.99
N LEU A 79 -5.49 20.00 6.45
CA LEU A 79 -4.33 20.58 5.78
C LEU A 79 -3.83 19.67 4.66
N GLN A 80 -3.36 20.28 3.58
CA GLN A 80 -2.81 19.58 2.43
C GLN A 80 -1.32 19.88 2.23
N LEU A 81 -0.62 18.94 1.60
CA LEU A 81 0.73 19.16 1.11
C LEU A 81 0.77 20.38 0.17
N LYS A 82 1.86 21.16 0.25
CA LYS A 82 2.08 22.41 -0.49
C LYS A 82 1.12 23.56 -0.13
N GLN A 83 0.21 23.37 0.82
CA GLN A 83 -0.66 24.43 1.29
C GLN A 83 0.15 25.50 2.05
N LYS A 84 -0.22 26.77 1.86
CA LYS A 84 0.32 27.87 2.66
C LYS A 84 -0.42 27.99 3.98
N VAL A 85 0.32 28.21 5.05
CA VAL A 85 -0.19 28.36 6.41
C VAL A 85 0.51 29.51 7.11
N PHE A 86 -0.20 30.18 8.02
CA PHE A 86 0.35 31.18 8.91
C PHE A 86 0.44 30.65 10.34
N HIS A 87 1.56 30.93 11.01
CA HIS A 87 1.77 30.66 12.42
C HIS A 87 2.24 31.92 13.15
N ALA A 88 1.64 32.24 14.30
CA ALA A 88 1.91 33.50 15.02
C ALA A 88 3.40 33.78 15.29
N LYS A 89 4.20 32.74 15.57
CA LYS A 89 5.63 32.88 15.86
C LYS A 89 6.53 32.88 14.62
N PHE A 90 6.14 32.18 13.56
CA PHE A 90 7.02 31.89 12.42
C PHE A 90 6.56 32.57 11.12
N GLY A 91 5.40 33.23 11.16
CA GLY A 91 4.78 33.85 9.99
C GLY A 91 4.22 32.83 9.01
N GLU A 92 4.23 33.18 7.74
CA GLU A 92 3.78 32.32 6.65
C GLU A 92 4.82 31.25 6.31
N GLY A 93 4.35 30.05 6.02
CA GLY A 93 5.16 28.93 5.55
C GLY A 93 4.35 27.98 4.67
N THR A 94 5.05 27.06 4.03
CA THR A 94 4.44 26.05 3.14
C THR A 94 4.59 24.66 3.74
N VAL A 95 3.49 23.91 3.81
CA VAL A 95 3.49 22.51 4.27
C VAL A 95 4.26 21.65 3.28
N THR A 96 5.31 20.97 3.73
CA THR A 96 6.15 20.09 2.91
C THR A 96 5.92 18.61 3.21
N ALA A 97 5.46 18.26 4.40
CA ALA A 97 5.12 16.89 4.78
C ALA A 97 4.06 16.87 5.88
N LEU A 98 3.31 15.76 5.94
CA LEU A 98 2.34 15.45 6.98
C LEU A 98 2.61 14.01 7.44
N GLU A 99 2.79 13.82 8.74
CA GLU A 99 3.07 12.51 9.34
C GLU A 99 2.21 12.30 10.59
N GLY A 100 2.00 11.03 10.96
CA GLY A 100 1.20 10.66 12.12
C GLY A 100 -0.30 10.77 11.88
N ASN A 101 -1.08 10.44 12.91
CA ASN A 101 -2.54 10.43 12.89
C ASN A 101 -3.09 10.97 14.21
N GLY A 102 -4.29 11.56 14.18
CA GLY A 102 -4.96 12.08 15.38
C GLY A 102 -4.10 13.10 16.13
N ASP A 103 -3.93 12.90 17.43
CA ASP A 103 -3.21 13.81 18.33
C ASP A 103 -1.69 13.82 18.11
N ASP A 104 -1.14 12.71 17.59
CA ASP A 104 0.28 12.58 17.25
C ASP A 104 0.62 13.10 15.85
N ALA A 105 -0.37 13.63 15.12
CA ALA A 105 -0.15 14.15 13.78
C ALA A 105 0.75 15.41 13.80
N ARG A 106 1.72 15.47 12.90
CA ARG A 106 2.69 16.55 12.78
C ARG A 106 2.81 17.00 11.33
N ALA A 107 3.01 18.30 11.14
CA ALA A 107 3.32 18.89 9.85
C ALA A 107 4.77 19.40 9.82
N GLN A 108 5.46 19.11 8.73
CA GLN A 108 6.69 19.78 8.38
C GLN A 108 6.34 21.01 7.54
N ILE A 109 6.78 22.19 7.96
CA ILE A 109 6.48 23.46 7.30
C ILE A 109 7.79 24.21 7.06
N ASN A 110 7.98 24.67 5.82
CA ASN A 110 9.08 25.55 5.45
C ASN A 110 8.66 27.02 5.61
N PHE A 111 9.23 27.70 6.60
CA PHE A 111 9.04 29.13 6.84
C PHE A 111 10.22 29.91 6.22
N PRO A 112 10.03 30.81 5.24
CA PRO A 112 11.14 31.49 4.56
C PRO A 112 12.12 32.21 5.49
N ARG A 113 11.62 32.74 6.63
CA ARG A 113 12.44 33.46 7.63
C ARG A 113 13.01 32.56 8.73
N HIS A 114 12.47 31.36 8.95
CA HIS A 114 12.80 30.51 10.11
C HIS A 114 13.23 29.08 9.74
N GLY A 115 13.27 28.77 8.44
CA GLY A 115 13.57 27.46 7.89
C GLY A 115 12.47 26.43 8.13
N VAL A 116 12.85 25.17 8.02
CA VAL A 116 11.95 24.03 8.17
C VAL A 116 11.69 23.73 9.66
N LYS A 117 10.42 23.58 10.04
CA LYS A 117 9.99 23.22 11.40
C LYS A 117 8.99 22.07 11.38
N TRP A 118 9.06 21.23 12.41
CA TRP A 118 8.05 20.22 12.73
C TRP A 118 7.09 20.79 13.77
N LEU A 119 5.79 20.77 13.47
CA LEU A 119 4.74 21.29 14.35
C LEU A 119 3.66 20.23 14.56
N ALA A 120 3.31 19.96 15.82
CA ALA A 120 2.22 19.06 16.17
C ALA A 120 0.88 19.71 15.84
N LEU A 121 0.06 19.04 15.02
CA LEU A 121 -1.20 19.57 14.49
C LEU A 121 -2.26 19.77 15.58
N ALA A 122 -2.21 18.97 16.65
CA ALA A 122 -3.12 19.10 17.80
C ALA A 122 -2.91 20.40 18.60
N VAL A 123 -1.73 21.01 18.52
CA VAL A 123 -1.34 22.16 19.36
C VAL A 123 -0.99 23.40 18.54
N ALA A 124 -0.46 23.20 17.33
CA ALA A 124 -0.04 24.27 16.47
C ALA A 124 -1.26 25.01 15.90
N LYS A 125 -1.42 26.27 16.30
CA LYS A 125 -2.45 27.17 15.78
C LYS A 125 -2.06 27.66 14.39
N LEU A 126 -2.28 26.81 13.39
CA LEU A 126 -2.03 27.10 11.98
C LEU A 126 -3.29 27.64 11.33
N THR A 127 -3.17 28.75 10.60
CA THR A 127 -4.26 29.31 9.80
C THR A 127 -3.96 29.09 8.32
N PRO A 128 -4.82 28.40 7.56
CA PRO A 128 -4.71 28.32 6.10
C PRO A 128 -4.67 29.72 5.47
N VAL A 129 -3.74 29.93 4.55
CA VAL A 129 -3.70 31.14 3.71
C VAL A 129 -4.26 30.78 2.34
N PRO A 130 -5.23 31.55 1.81
CA PRO A 130 -5.81 31.32 0.48
C PRO A 130 -4.80 31.49 -0.66
#